data_AF-A0A535W3Y0-F1
#
_entry.id   AF-A0A535W3Y0-F1
#
_cell.length_a   1.000
_cell.length_b   1.000
_cell.length_c   1.000
_cell.angle_alpha   90.00
_cell.angle_beta   90.00
_cell.angle_gamma   90.00
#
_symmetry.space_group_name_H-M   'P 1'
#
loop_
_entity.id
_entity.type
_entity.pdbx_description
1 polymer ?
#
loop_
_entity_poly.entity_id
_entity_poly.type
_entity_poly.pdbx_seq_one_letter_code
_entity_poly.pdbx_strand_id
1 'polypeptide(L)'
;MQRLSLRTGALFAVAGLILALGGAPLLVTGADHLDAPALGHVSIGSSVDLLSTHGDRDINDVYVFNNAARTRTVFAMTTNPAVNLPTVDPFANFGTNVRYVINVDRTGDAVQDLAYVWRFGAASGGSQPYTVWRYSGANARSLAQGVKVGSGWTGGSGIGTATGNAKVFAGVRADPFFFDLIGFLGTVFHVGTAQLGVCPTSGTPPGSNCDFFAGLNTNAMVLEVPNDAIGATNIGVWGTTSYWEGGAWHKADQMGRPAINTVFNNKYVQPVPADLATVKNLFNTTAPSQQNSSTSPFHGDIVVTLENINHILGTFAAFGCQDYDATTANAIADYLLPDVITYRVGSTANGAVFPFNGRKLSADVIDAELAVTTNGCVTSDNSNASGHTYLPSFPYLGVPN
;
A
#
# COMPACT_ATOMS: atom_id res chain seq x y z
N MET A 1 52.97 6.08 28.15
CA MET A 1 51.82 6.97 27.88
C MET A 1 51.49 6.87 26.39
N GLN A 2 50.49 6.07 26.04
CA GLN A 2 49.97 5.94 24.68
C GLN A 2 48.45 5.86 24.77
N ARG A 3 47.77 6.82 24.14
CA ARG A 3 46.32 6.91 24.04
C ARG A 3 45.85 5.89 23.00
N LEU A 4 44.87 5.05 23.34
CA LEU A 4 44.14 4.26 22.36
C LEU A 4 42.78 4.90 22.07
N SER A 5 42.51 4.95 20.77
CA SER A 5 41.39 5.59 20.08
C SER A 5 40.10 4.76 20.11
N LEU A 6 39.02 5.47 19.75
CA LEU A 6 37.63 5.05 19.68
C LEU A 6 37.38 3.67 19.04
N ARG A 7 36.48 2.90 19.67
CA ARG A 7 35.72 1.81 19.04
C ARG A 7 34.30 2.31 18.75
N THR A 8 34.05 2.65 17.49
CA THR A 8 32.72 2.69 16.88
C THR A 8 32.83 1.91 15.58
N GLY A 9 32.24 0.72 15.53
CA GLY A 9 32.37 -0.18 14.38
C GLY A 9 32.03 -1.62 14.74
N ALA A 10 30.77 -1.87 15.12
CA ALA A 10 30.22 -3.22 15.24
C ALA A 10 28.69 -3.14 15.22
N LEU A 11 28.09 -2.83 14.05
CA LEU A 11 26.65 -3.01 13.82
C LEU A 11 26.23 -3.14 12.34
N PHE A 12 27.17 -3.24 11.38
CA PHE A 12 26.84 -3.34 9.94
C PHE A 12 27.46 -4.55 9.22
N ALA A 13 27.87 -5.60 9.93
CA ALA A 13 28.67 -6.70 9.35
C ALA A 13 28.01 -8.09 9.37
N VAL A 14 26.67 -8.19 9.23
CA VAL A 14 25.99 -9.50 9.04
C VAL A 14 25.23 -9.61 7.72
N ALA A 15 25.15 -8.56 6.89
CA ALA A 15 24.38 -8.60 5.64
C ALA A 15 25.16 -9.10 4.40
N GLY A 16 26.33 -9.74 4.54
CA GLY A 16 27.17 -10.00 3.36
C GLY A 16 28.12 -11.18 3.48
N LEU A 17 27.61 -12.42 3.48
CA LEU A 17 28.28 -13.58 2.89
C LEU A 17 27.36 -14.81 2.98
N ILE A 18 26.82 -15.30 1.85
CA ILE A 18 26.66 -16.72 1.45
C ILE A 18 26.13 -16.68 0.01
N LEU A 19 27.08 -16.76 -0.92
CA LEU A 19 26.88 -16.75 -2.37
C LEU A 19 27.58 -18.00 -2.89
N ALA A 20 26.84 -19.11 -3.02
CA ALA A 20 27.15 -20.25 -3.89
C ALA A 20 26.13 -21.36 -3.65
N LEU A 21 25.16 -21.48 -4.55
CA LEU A 21 24.76 -22.70 -5.28
C LEU A 21 23.35 -22.46 -5.85
N GLY A 22 23.27 -22.48 -7.18
CA GLY A 22 22.12 -22.02 -7.95
C GLY A 22 20.91 -22.96 -7.95
N GLY A 23 19.77 -22.35 -8.29
CA GLY A 23 18.52 -23.02 -8.62
C GLY A 23 17.36 -22.03 -8.70
N ALA A 24 17.23 -21.36 -9.87
CA ALA A 24 16.11 -20.54 -10.39
C ALA A 24 15.46 -19.45 -9.49
N PRO A 25 15.33 -18.18 -9.95
CA PRO A 25 14.51 -17.20 -9.26
C PRO A 25 13.03 -17.62 -9.33
N LEU A 26 12.49 -18.06 -8.19
CA LEU A 26 11.05 -18.15 -8.00
C LEU A 26 10.53 -16.71 -7.91
N LEU A 27 9.76 -16.29 -8.92
CA LEU A 27 9.03 -15.03 -8.91
C LEU A 27 7.93 -15.13 -7.84
N VAL A 28 8.03 -14.36 -6.76
CA VAL A 28 7.07 -14.36 -5.65
C VAL A 28 6.45 -12.97 -5.58
N THR A 29 5.14 -12.88 -5.84
CA THR A 29 4.38 -11.63 -6.01
C THR A 29 3.33 -11.43 -4.91
N GLY A 30 3.79 -11.48 -3.65
CA GLY A 30 2.91 -11.58 -2.46
C GLY A 30 2.93 -10.39 -1.51
N ALA A 31 3.45 -9.22 -1.90
CA ALA A 31 3.39 -8.01 -1.09
C ALA A 31 2.37 -7.02 -1.69
N ASP A 32 1.64 -6.32 -0.83
CA ASP A 32 0.78 -5.19 -1.16
C ASP A 32 1.54 -4.02 -1.82
N HIS A 33 2.86 -3.93 -1.57
CA HIS A 33 3.78 -3.07 -2.31
C HIS A 33 4.19 -3.62 -3.70
N LEU A 34 3.36 -4.46 -4.32
CA LEU A 34 3.64 -5.08 -5.63
C LEU A 34 2.35 -5.37 -6.43
N ASP A 35 1.30 -4.56 -6.22
CA ASP A 35 0.04 -4.70 -6.95
C ASP A 35 0.21 -4.54 -8.47
N ALA A 36 1.28 -3.88 -8.90
CA ALA A 36 1.74 -3.82 -10.29
C ALA A 36 3.06 -4.60 -10.49
N PRO A 37 3.02 -5.87 -10.93
CA PRO A 37 4.21 -6.72 -11.10
C PRO A 37 5.28 -6.15 -12.07
N ALA A 38 4.93 -5.18 -12.89
CA ALA A 38 5.86 -4.47 -13.76
C ALA A 38 6.71 -3.41 -13.03
N LEU A 39 6.42 -3.11 -11.77
CA LEU A 39 7.08 -2.06 -10.99
C LEU A 39 8.14 -2.59 -10.01
N GLY A 40 8.15 -3.89 -9.74
CA GLY A 40 9.16 -4.57 -8.94
C GLY A 40 8.92 -6.08 -8.76
N HIS A 41 9.75 -6.75 -7.96
CA HIS A 41 9.45 -8.06 -7.38
C HIS A 41 10.26 -8.33 -6.11
N VAL A 42 9.70 -9.18 -5.24
CA VAL A 42 10.43 -9.80 -4.13
C VAL A 42 10.92 -11.16 -4.60
N SER A 43 12.19 -11.47 -4.42
CA SER A 43 12.70 -12.83 -4.55
C SER A 43 13.35 -13.27 -3.26
N ILE A 44 13.18 -14.54 -2.90
CA ILE A 44 13.76 -15.11 -1.69
C ILE A 44 14.63 -16.29 -2.08
N GLY A 45 15.93 -16.16 -1.80
CA GLY A 45 16.94 -17.20 -1.89
C GLY A 45 17.64 -17.41 -0.54
N SER A 46 18.97 -17.30 -0.48
CA SER A 46 19.69 -17.20 0.79
C SER A 46 19.50 -15.84 1.50
N SER A 47 18.92 -14.87 0.80
CA SER A 47 18.49 -13.55 1.29
C SER A 47 17.18 -13.14 0.64
N VAL A 48 16.47 -12.18 1.23
CA VAL A 48 15.34 -11.48 0.59
C VAL A 48 15.94 -10.38 -0.29
N ASP A 49 15.64 -10.42 -1.59
CA ASP A 49 16.02 -9.38 -2.55
C ASP A 49 14.76 -8.64 -3.01
N LEU A 50 14.82 -7.31 -2.92
CA LEU A 50 13.77 -6.40 -3.33
C LEU A 50 14.25 -5.66 -4.57
N LEU A 51 13.66 -5.98 -5.72
CA LEU A 51 13.91 -5.25 -6.96
C LEU A 51 12.75 -4.27 -7.19
N SER A 52 13.07 -2.99 -7.34
CA SER A 52 12.17 -1.96 -7.83
C SER A 52 12.62 -1.53 -9.22
N THR A 53 11.81 -1.83 -10.24
CA THR A 53 12.10 -1.40 -11.62
C THR A 53 11.47 -0.04 -11.91
N HIS A 54 10.30 0.21 -11.31
CA HIS A 54 9.53 1.45 -11.43
C HIS A 54 8.74 1.73 -10.13
N GLY A 55 9.36 1.51 -8.97
CA GLY A 55 8.69 1.71 -7.68
C GLY A 55 8.25 3.15 -7.42
N ASP A 56 8.82 4.12 -8.14
CA ASP A 56 8.42 5.53 -8.05
C ASP A 56 6.91 5.74 -8.22
N ARG A 57 6.24 4.86 -8.97
CA ARG A 57 4.80 4.88 -9.26
C ARG A 57 4.02 3.67 -8.73
N ASP A 58 4.65 2.86 -7.89
CA ASP A 58 4.03 1.71 -7.21
C ASP A 58 3.36 2.20 -5.93
N ILE A 59 2.06 1.99 -5.78
CA ILE A 59 1.31 2.44 -4.62
C ILE A 59 1.59 1.44 -3.51
N ASN A 60 2.25 1.91 -2.46
CA ASN A 60 2.32 1.16 -1.22
C ASN A 60 0.93 1.10 -0.62
N ASP A 61 0.28 2.27 -0.54
CA ASP A 61 -0.93 2.36 0.24
C ASP A 61 -1.75 3.64 0.12
N VAL A 62 -3.02 3.57 0.52
CA VAL A 62 -3.96 4.69 0.55
C VAL A 62 -4.66 4.81 1.92
N TYR A 63 -4.69 6.04 2.45
CA TYR A 63 -5.26 6.34 3.75
C TYR A 63 -6.30 7.46 3.65
N VAL A 64 -7.39 7.32 4.41
CA VAL A 64 -8.37 8.39 4.64
C VAL A 64 -8.86 8.37 6.08
N PHE A 65 -8.63 9.47 6.81
CA PHE A 65 -8.97 9.54 8.23
C PHE A 65 -9.24 10.98 8.70
N ASN A 66 -9.81 11.12 9.89
CA ASN A 66 -10.07 12.40 10.51
C ASN A 66 -8.81 12.96 11.21
N ASN A 67 -8.68 14.28 11.29
CA ASN A 67 -7.79 14.89 12.28
C ASN A 67 -8.33 14.68 13.71
N ALA A 68 -7.51 14.97 14.73
CA ALA A 68 -7.88 14.79 16.14
C ALA A 68 -9.20 15.49 16.54
N ALA A 69 -9.45 16.69 16.01
CA ALA A 69 -10.67 17.46 16.28
C ALA A 69 -11.90 17.00 15.45
N ARG A 70 -11.72 16.06 14.51
CA ARG A 70 -12.75 15.58 13.56
C ARG A 70 -13.37 16.66 12.66
N THR A 71 -12.72 17.80 12.53
CA THR A 71 -13.18 18.91 11.67
C THR A 71 -12.60 18.86 10.26
N ARG A 72 -11.63 17.97 10.02
CA ARG A 72 -10.88 17.85 8.78
C ARG A 72 -10.68 16.40 8.40
N THR A 73 -10.63 16.15 7.10
CA THR A 73 -10.27 14.86 6.50
C THR A 73 -8.86 14.92 5.98
N VAL A 74 -8.09 13.88 6.28
CA VAL A 74 -6.74 13.65 5.82
C VAL A 74 -6.80 12.54 4.77
N PHE A 75 -6.22 12.82 3.62
CA PHE A 75 -5.92 11.84 2.58
C PHE A 75 -4.41 11.66 2.54
N ALA A 76 -3.93 10.42 2.49
CA ALA A 76 -2.53 10.14 2.25
C ALA A 76 -2.37 9.00 1.25
N MET A 77 -1.26 9.04 0.51
CA MET A 77 -0.82 7.95 -0.36
C MET A 77 0.68 7.78 -0.18
N THR A 78 1.12 6.54 -0.06
CA THR A 78 2.54 6.17 -0.04
C THR A 78 2.90 5.46 -1.33
N THR A 79 4.12 5.67 -1.82
CA THR A 79 4.67 5.03 -3.02
C THR A 79 6.15 4.70 -2.85
N ASN A 80 6.69 3.87 -3.73
CA ASN A 80 8.10 3.48 -3.72
C ASN A 80 8.52 2.86 -2.36
N PRO A 81 8.20 1.58 -2.10
CA PRO A 81 8.57 0.91 -0.87
C PRO A 81 10.08 0.89 -0.66
N ALA A 82 10.50 0.92 0.60
CA ALA A 82 11.88 0.67 1.01
C ALA A 82 12.94 1.56 0.34
N VAL A 83 12.64 2.86 0.14
CA VAL A 83 13.55 3.84 -0.51
C VAL A 83 14.86 4.09 0.25
N ASN A 84 15.02 3.53 1.45
CA ASN A 84 16.26 3.57 2.21
C ASN A 84 17.13 2.32 2.02
N LEU A 85 16.70 1.35 1.21
CA LEU A 85 17.50 0.18 0.85
C LEU A 85 18.35 0.45 -0.40
N PRO A 86 19.64 0.07 -0.39
CA PRO A 86 20.53 0.30 -1.53
C PRO A 86 20.09 -0.36 -2.86
N THR A 87 19.29 -1.42 -2.80
CA THR A 87 18.87 -2.22 -3.97
C THR A 87 17.63 -1.68 -4.68
N VAL A 88 16.87 -0.77 -4.06
CA VAL A 88 15.60 -0.27 -4.58
C VAL A 88 15.80 1.05 -5.32
N ASP A 89 16.40 2.06 -4.66
CA ASP A 89 16.94 3.27 -5.28
C ASP A 89 17.73 4.02 -4.18
N PRO A 90 19.02 4.38 -4.37
CA PRO A 90 19.72 5.23 -3.41
C PRO A 90 19.11 6.64 -3.28
N PHE A 91 18.20 7.04 -4.17
CA PHE A 91 17.52 8.33 -4.16
C PHE A 91 15.99 8.16 -4.11
N ALA A 92 15.37 8.61 -3.01
CA ALA A 92 13.92 8.60 -2.84
C ALA A 92 13.19 9.69 -3.66
N ASN A 93 13.32 9.63 -4.99
CA ASN A 93 12.70 10.60 -5.89
C ASN A 93 11.29 10.13 -6.31
N PHE A 94 10.42 11.09 -6.55
CA PHE A 94 9.15 10.91 -7.23
C PHE A 94 9.34 11.05 -8.74
N GLY A 95 8.68 10.19 -9.53
CA GLY A 95 8.64 10.30 -10.98
C GLY A 95 8.16 11.66 -11.49
N THR A 96 8.96 12.30 -12.35
CA THR A 96 8.64 13.62 -12.95
C THR A 96 7.62 13.53 -14.08
N ASN A 97 7.48 12.35 -14.67
CA ASN A 97 6.48 12.02 -15.67
C ASN A 97 5.26 11.31 -15.06
N VAL A 98 5.12 11.28 -13.73
CA VAL A 98 4.04 10.57 -13.02
C VAL A 98 3.01 11.54 -12.47
N ARG A 99 1.74 11.13 -12.52
CA ARG A 99 0.62 11.72 -11.79
C ARG A 99 0.22 10.77 -10.67
N TYR A 100 0.24 11.30 -9.45
CA TYR A 100 -0.16 10.61 -8.23
C TYR A 100 -1.52 11.15 -7.82
N VAL A 101 -2.56 10.32 -7.84
CA VAL A 101 -3.94 10.78 -7.76
C VAL A 101 -4.66 10.11 -6.59
N ILE A 102 -5.21 10.92 -5.70
CA ILE A 102 -6.28 10.49 -4.79
C ILE A 102 -7.63 10.86 -5.43
N ASN A 103 -8.42 9.84 -5.73
CA ASN A 103 -9.76 9.96 -6.27
C ASN A 103 -10.80 9.92 -5.13
N VAL A 104 -11.87 10.71 -5.25
CA VAL A 104 -12.96 10.75 -4.29
C VAL A 104 -14.30 10.69 -5.02
N ASP A 105 -15.07 9.65 -4.74
CA ASP A 105 -16.47 9.50 -5.11
C ASP A 105 -17.36 10.05 -3.98
N ARG A 106 -18.33 10.90 -4.33
CA ARG A 106 -19.27 11.53 -3.39
C ARG A 106 -20.71 11.04 -3.58
N THR A 107 -20.96 10.18 -4.56
CA THR A 107 -22.30 9.73 -4.96
C THR A 107 -22.51 8.24 -4.77
N GLY A 108 -21.44 7.46 -4.58
CA GLY A 108 -21.51 6.03 -4.34
C GLY A 108 -21.58 5.18 -5.61
N ASP A 109 -21.26 5.76 -6.77
CA ASP A 109 -21.22 5.07 -8.07
C ASP A 109 -19.81 4.56 -8.43
N ALA A 110 -18.84 4.74 -7.54
CA ALA A 110 -17.42 4.42 -7.73
C ALA A 110 -16.81 5.12 -8.96
N VAL A 111 -17.30 6.31 -9.28
CA VAL A 111 -16.73 7.24 -10.25
C VAL A 111 -16.30 8.50 -9.51
N GLN A 112 -15.10 8.98 -9.81
CA GLN A 112 -14.53 10.10 -9.07
C GLN A 112 -15.23 11.42 -9.43
N ASP A 113 -15.68 12.10 -8.38
CA ASP A 113 -16.22 13.44 -8.43
C ASP A 113 -15.16 14.51 -8.16
N LEU A 114 -14.17 14.16 -7.34
CA LEU A 114 -12.98 14.95 -7.07
C LEU A 114 -11.74 14.11 -7.34
N ALA A 115 -10.68 14.76 -7.81
CA ALA A 115 -9.36 14.16 -7.88
C ALA A 115 -8.31 15.15 -7.38
N TYR A 116 -7.44 14.71 -6.48
CA TYR A 116 -6.29 15.46 -5.98
C TYR A 116 -5.03 14.88 -6.58
N VAL A 117 -4.27 15.68 -7.33
CA VAL A 117 -3.13 15.22 -8.12
C VAL A 117 -1.85 15.91 -7.69
N TRP A 118 -0.86 15.12 -7.27
CA TRP A 118 0.51 15.59 -7.10
C TRP A 118 1.29 15.41 -8.41
N ARG A 119 2.12 16.41 -8.71
CA ARG A 119 3.10 16.38 -9.79
C ARG A 119 4.42 16.93 -9.28
N PHE A 120 5.53 16.35 -9.75
CA PHE A 120 6.87 16.66 -9.28
C PHE A 120 7.76 17.17 -10.42
N GLY A 121 8.59 18.16 -10.13
CA GLY A 121 9.64 18.61 -11.03
C GLY A 121 10.94 17.84 -10.83
N ALA A 122 11.94 18.15 -11.66
CA ALA A 122 13.27 17.55 -11.56
C ALA A 122 13.91 17.81 -10.18
N ALA A 123 14.62 16.79 -9.69
CA ALA A 123 15.35 16.89 -8.43
C ALA A 123 16.56 17.85 -8.57
N SER A 124 16.78 18.65 -7.54
CA SER A 124 17.96 19.49 -7.39
C SER A 124 18.40 19.48 -5.93
N GLY A 125 19.64 19.07 -5.66
CA GLY A 125 20.18 18.98 -4.30
C GLY A 125 19.40 18.04 -3.38
N GLY A 126 18.87 16.93 -3.92
CA GLY A 126 18.08 15.96 -3.15
C GLY A 126 16.65 16.40 -2.81
N SER A 127 16.14 17.45 -3.47
CA SER A 127 14.80 17.98 -3.28
C SER A 127 14.09 18.17 -4.62
N GLN A 128 12.79 17.89 -4.67
CA GLN A 128 11.93 18.10 -5.83
C GLN A 128 10.84 19.13 -5.53
N PRO A 129 10.59 20.10 -6.42
CA PRO A 129 9.42 20.93 -6.29
C PRO A 129 8.18 20.10 -6.61
N TYR A 130 7.10 20.27 -5.85
CA TYR A 130 5.82 19.61 -6.12
C TYR A 130 4.68 20.62 -6.19
N THR A 131 3.63 20.25 -6.92
CA THR A 131 2.35 20.99 -6.97
C THR A 131 1.19 20.03 -6.79
N VAL A 132 0.19 20.46 -6.02
CA VAL A 132 -1.07 19.74 -5.79
C VAL A 132 -2.20 20.45 -6.52
N TRP A 133 -2.96 19.70 -7.31
CA TRP A 133 -4.09 20.18 -8.08
C TRP A 133 -5.38 19.49 -7.63
N ARG A 134 -6.50 20.21 -7.61
CA ARG A 134 -7.84 19.66 -7.41
C ARG A 134 -8.62 19.75 -8.71
N TYR A 135 -9.26 18.66 -9.08
CA TYR A 135 -10.18 18.56 -10.20
C TYR A 135 -11.58 18.22 -9.68
N SER A 136 -12.62 18.58 -10.44
CA SER A 136 -14.01 18.37 -10.01
C SER A 136 -14.94 18.02 -11.17
N GLY A 137 -15.96 17.20 -10.90
CA GLY A 137 -16.96 16.80 -11.88
C GLY A 137 -16.34 16.08 -13.07
N ALA A 138 -16.67 16.51 -14.30
CA ALA A 138 -16.06 15.94 -15.51
C ALA A 138 -14.52 16.06 -15.53
N ASN A 139 -13.96 17.12 -14.94
CA ASN A 139 -12.53 17.30 -14.87
C ASN A 139 -11.84 16.33 -13.89
N ALA A 140 -12.54 15.79 -12.90
CA ALA A 140 -11.97 14.76 -12.02
C ALA A 140 -11.67 13.46 -12.77
N ARG A 141 -12.41 13.21 -13.86
CA ARG A 141 -12.23 12.06 -14.74
C ARG A 141 -11.18 12.31 -15.84
N SER A 142 -11.24 13.47 -16.48
CA SER A 142 -10.34 13.81 -17.60
C SER A 142 -8.97 14.35 -17.17
N LEU A 143 -8.88 14.92 -15.96
CA LEU A 143 -7.73 15.70 -15.47
C LEU A 143 -7.30 16.83 -16.42
N ALA A 144 -8.25 17.38 -17.20
CA ALA A 144 -7.97 18.38 -18.22
C ALA A 144 -7.79 19.78 -17.63
N GLN A 145 -8.68 20.19 -16.73
CA GLN A 145 -8.64 21.52 -16.09
C GLN A 145 -8.82 21.39 -14.58
N GLY A 146 -7.79 21.77 -13.83
CA GLY A 146 -7.76 21.73 -12.38
C GLY A 146 -7.43 23.08 -11.77
N VAL A 147 -7.70 23.21 -10.47
CA VAL A 147 -7.33 24.38 -9.66
C VAL A 147 -6.15 24.00 -8.78
N LYS A 148 -5.10 24.83 -8.76
CA LYS A 148 -3.96 24.61 -7.88
C LYS A 148 -4.39 24.76 -6.41
N VAL A 149 -4.16 23.72 -5.62
CA VAL A 149 -4.41 23.69 -4.16
C VAL A 149 -3.19 24.16 -3.39
N GLY A 150 -1.99 23.75 -3.82
CA GLY A 150 -0.77 24.07 -3.10
C GLY A 150 0.50 23.67 -3.84
N SER A 151 1.63 23.99 -3.25
CA SER A 151 2.96 23.61 -3.75
C SER A 151 4.01 23.67 -2.64
N GLY A 152 5.08 22.92 -2.79
CA GLY A 152 6.18 22.88 -1.85
C GLY A 152 7.41 22.19 -2.45
N TRP A 153 8.29 21.73 -1.58
CA TRP A 153 9.51 21.02 -1.90
C TRP A 153 9.58 19.74 -1.07
N THR A 154 10.12 18.65 -1.61
CA THR A 154 10.24 17.38 -0.88
C THR A 154 11.32 17.41 0.21
N GLY A 155 12.35 18.25 0.04
CA GLY A 155 13.39 18.48 1.05
C GLY A 155 12.91 19.33 2.23
N GLY A 156 13.72 19.36 3.30
CA GLY A 156 13.38 20.07 4.53
C GLY A 156 12.24 19.39 5.28
N SER A 157 11.18 20.14 5.64
CA SER A 157 10.00 19.55 6.30
C SER A 157 9.08 18.77 5.37
N GLY A 158 9.20 18.98 4.05
CA GLY A 158 8.27 18.51 3.02
C GLY A 158 6.90 19.23 3.00
N ILE A 159 6.61 20.06 4.00
CA ILE A 159 5.33 20.78 4.14
C ILE A 159 5.32 21.98 3.18
N GLY A 160 4.26 22.08 2.40
CA GLY A 160 4.08 23.14 1.41
C GLY A 160 3.13 24.25 1.86
N THR A 161 2.94 25.20 0.94
CA THR A 161 1.92 26.25 1.05
C THR A 161 0.65 25.80 0.32
N ALA A 162 -0.52 26.14 0.86
CA ALA A 162 -1.80 25.77 0.26
C ALA A 162 -2.87 26.84 0.46
N THR A 163 -3.91 26.78 -0.37
CA THR A 163 -5.10 27.65 -0.35
C THR A 163 -6.31 26.91 0.24
N GLY A 164 -7.41 27.62 0.48
CA GLY A 164 -8.67 26.99 0.92
C GLY A 164 -8.56 26.30 2.29
N ASN A 165 -7.70 26.82 3.18
CA ASN A 165 -7.37 26.23 4.46
C ASN A 165 -6.84 24.78 4.39
N ALA A 166 -6.42 24.30 3.22
CA ALA A 166 -5.79 22.98 3.08
C ALA A 166 -4.37 22.97 3.66
N LYS A 167 -3.83 21.78 3.90
CA LYS A 167 -2.40 21.54 4.14
C LYS A 167 -1.90 20.49 3.16
N VAL A 168 -0.71 20.68 2.62
CA VAL A 168 -0.10 19.79 1.65
C VAL A 168 1.31 19.39 2.07
N PHE A 169 1.67 18.16 1.79
CA PHE A 169 2.96 17.58 2.08
C PHE A 169 3.34 16.61 0.96
N ALA A 170 4.63 16.55 0.65
CA ALA A 170 5.24 15.41 -0.03
C ALA A 170 6.70 15.26 0.42
N GLY A 171 7.18 14.03 0.52
CA GLY A 171 8.57 13.71 0.88
C GLY A 171 8.70 12.33 1.49
N VAL A 172 9.93 11.95 1.84
CA VAL A 172 10.23 10.67 2.48
C VAL A 172 9.67 10.65 3.91
N ARG A 173 9.11 9.51 4.30
CA ARG A 173 8.63 9.22 5.66
C ARG A 173 8.95 7.78 6.03
N ALA A 174 8.95 7.47 7.32
CA ALA A 174 8.92 6.08 7.77
C ALA A 174 7.67 5.41 7.20
N ASP A 175 7.80 4.18 6.70
CA ASP A 175 6.67 3.41 6.19
C ASP A 175 5.65 3.21 7.32
N PRO A 176 4.38 3.62 7.17
CA PRO A 176 3.38 3.44 8.21
C PRO A 176 2.72 2.06 8.20
N PHE A 177 2.90 1.28 7.13
CA PHE A 177 2.36 -0.07 6.98
C PHE A 177 3.15 -1.07 7.81
N PHE A 178 2.50 -2.15 8.24
CA PHE A 178 3.12 -3.23 9.00
C PHE A 178 2.49 -4.56 8.64
N PHE A 179 3.33 -5.58 8.50
CA PHE A 179 2.92 -6.92 8.12
C PHE A 179 4.06 -7.93 8.30
N ASP A 180 3.72 -9.16 8.71
CA ASP A 180 4.60 -10.32 8.70
C ASP A 180 4.75 -10.88 7.28
N LEU A 181 5.34 -10.08 6.39
CA LEU A 181 5.54 -10.46 4.98
C LEU A 181 6.34 -11.75 4.87
N ILE A 182 7.38 -11.93 5.69
CA ILE A 182 8.27 -13.09 5.59
C ILE A 182 7.55 -14.36 6.06
N GLY A 183 6.79 -14.29 7.15
CA GLY A 183 5.93 -15.40 7.59
C GLY A 183 4.84 -15.72 6.58
N PHE A 184 4.19 -14.71 5.99
CA PHE A 184 3.20 -14.90 4.94
C PHE A 184 3.77 -15.61 3.71
N LEU A 185 4.93 -15.18 3.20
CA LEU A 185 5.57 -15.82 2.05
C LEU A 185 5.98 -17.27 2.33
N GLY A 186 6.45 -17.55 3.55
CA GLY A 186 6.75 -18.91 4.00
C GLY A 186 5.51 -19.79 4.09
N THR A 187 4.42 -19.28 4.66
CA THR A 187 3.16 -20.01 4.85
C THR A 187 2.40 -20.23 3.53
N VAL A 188 2.13 -19.16 2.78
CA VAL A 188 1.24 -19.22 1.60
C VAL A 188 2.00 -19.69 0.36
N PHE A 189 3.18 -19.11 0.12
CA PHE A 189 3.93 -19.36 -1.11
C PHE A 189 5.00 -20.45 -0.97
N HIS A 190 5.21 -20.98 0.24
CA HIS A 190 6.22 -21.99 0.55
C HIS A 190 7.64 -21.50 0.28
N VAL A 191 7.88 -20.23 0.60
CA VAL A 191 9.12 -19.52 0.30
C VAL A 191 9.90 -19.28 1.60
N GLY A 192 11.03 -19.97 1.74
CA GLY A 192 11.79 -19.95 3.00
C GLY A 192 11.17 -20.86 4.06
N THR A 193 11.50 -20.64 5.33
CA THR A 193 11.06 -21.47 6.47
C THR A 193 10.32 -20.71 7.57
N ALA A 194 10.10 -19.40 7.37
CA ALA A 194 9.30 -18.61 8.30
C ALA A 194 7.82 -19.01 8.22
N GLN A 195 7.07 -18.70 9.26
CA GLN A 195 5.64 -19.00 9.34
C GLN A 195 4.92 -17.74 9.79
N LEU A 196 3.76 -17.49 9.18
CA LEU A 196 2.88 -16.37 9.52
C LEU A 196 2.59 -16.36 11.02
N GLY A 197 2.85 -15.23 11.67
CA GLY A 197 2.65 -15.03 13.11
C GLY A 197 3.75 -15.62 14.00
N VAL A 198 4.82 -16.19 13.44
CA VAL A 198 5.91 -16.79 14.22
C VAL A 198 7.16 -15.91 14.15
N CYS A 199 7.22 -14.91 15.03
CA CYS A 199 8.30 -13.94 15.04
C CYS A 199 9.64 -14.57 15.50
N PRO A 200 10.81 -14.16 14.97
CA PRO A 200 12.10 -14.71 15.37
C PRO A 200 12.36 -14.54 16.88
N THR A 201 12.69 -15.64 17.56
CA THR A 201 12.83 -15.69 19.04
C THR A 201 14.26 -15.42 19.56
N SER A 202 15.27 -15.35 18.68
CA SER A 202 16.66 -15.13 19.11
C SER A 202 16.96 -13.64 19.33
N GLY A 203 17.11 -13.24 20.59
CA GLY A 203 17.58 -11.90 20.98
C GLY A 203 16.50 -10.85 21.16
N THR A 204 15.22 -11.20 21.02
CA THR A 204 14.08 -10.29 21.19
C THR A 204 13.21 -10.71 22.39
N PRO A 205 12.65 -9.76 23.16
CA PRO A 205 11.81 -10.06 24.32
C PRO A 205 10.53 -10.82 23.95
N PRO A 206 9.89 -11.56 24.87
CA PRO A 206 8.53 -12.09 24.64
C PRO A 206 7.58 -10.97 24.21
N GLY A 207 6.90 -11.13 23.05
CA GLY A 207 6.05 -10.10 22.44
C GLY A 207 6.68 -9.34 21.26
N SER A 208 7.77 -9.87 20.67
CA SER A 208 8.39 -9.35 19.45
C SER A 208 7.37 -9.17 18.31
N ASN A 209 7.41 -8.01 17.67
CA ASN A 209 6.59 -7.65 16.51
C ASN A 209 7.15 -8.33 15.25
N CYS A 210 6.30 -9.02 14.49
CA CYS A 210 6.67 -9.71 13.24
C CYS A 210 6.84 -8.76 12.03
N ASP A 211 6.64 -7.47 12.25
CA ASP A 211 6.62 -6.45 11.21
C ASP A 211 7.92 -6.36 10.39
N PHE A 212 7.82 -6.67 9.11
CA PHE A 212 8.88 -6.55 8.11
C PHE A 212 9.19 -5.09 7.74
N PHE A 213 8.21 -4.19 7.87
CA PHE A 213 8.27 -2.81 7.41
C PHE A 213 8.89 -1.87 8.45
N ALA A 214 9.08 -2.34 9.67
CA ALA A 214 9.83 -1.64 10.72
C ALA A 214 11.20 -1.18 10.20
N GLY A 215 11.44 0.14 10.29
CA GLY A 215 12.71 0.75 9.87
C GLY A 215 12.81 1.03 8.36
N LEU A 216 11.82 0.67 7.55
CA LEU A 216 11.75 1.05 6.15
C LEU A 216 11.21 2.46 5.98
N ASN A 217 11.60 3.09 4.88
CA ASN A 217 11.11 4.40 4.46
C ASN A 217 10.33 4.25 3.13
N THR A 218 9.39 5.16 2.92
CA THR A 218 8.56 5.25 1.70
C THR A 218 8.45 6.71 1.25
N ASN A 219 8.08 6.93 -0.01
CA ASN A 219 7.63 8.24 -0.46
C ASN A 219 6.20 8.47 0.01
N ALA A 220 5.90 9.64 0.57
CA ALA A 220 4.57 9.94 1.08
C ALA A 220 4.04 11.26 0.54
N MET A 221 2.73 11.30 0.30
CA MET A 221 1.95 12.47 -0.06
C MET A 221 0.77 12.61 0.90
N VAL A 222 0.56 13.79 1.47
CA VAL A 222 -0.53 14.01 2.45
C VAL A 222 -1.25 15.32 2.13
N LEU A 223 -2.58 15.25 2.13
CA LEU A 223 -3.49 16.38 1.99
C LEU A 223 -4.46 16.37 3.19
N GLU A 224 -4.53 17.48 3.92
CA GLU A 224 -5.56 17.70 4.94
C GLU A 224 -6.49 18.84 4.49
N VAL A 225 -7.78 18.56 4.34
CA VAL A 225 -8.79 19.54 3.93
C VAL A 225 -9.90 19.69 4.98
N PRO A 226 -10.51 20.88 5.08
CA PRO A 226 -11.79 21.03 5.78
C PRO A 226 -12.85 20.05 5.29
N ASN A 227 -13.68 19.51 6.20
CA ASN A 227 -14.73 18.53 5.86
C ASN A 227 -15.73 19.08 4.83
N ASP A 228 -16.08 20.37 4.93
CA ASP A 228 -16.99 21.07 4.03
C ASP A 228 -16.43 21.19 2.59
N ALA A 229 -15.11 21.21 2.42
CA ALA A 229 -14.47 21.25 1.10
C ALA A 229 -14.67 19.95 0.27
N ILE A 230 -15.04 18.85 0.93
CA ILE A 230 -15.41 17.58 0.27
C ILE A 230 -16.81 17.69 -0.33
N GLY A 231 -17.75 18.26 0.44
CA GLY A 231 -19.13 18.46 0.01
C GLY A 231 -19.98 17.18 -0.01
N ALA A 232 -19.63 16.17 0.80
CA ALA A 232 -20.40 14.94 0.98
C ALA A 232 -20.17 14.33 2.38
N THR A 233 -21.13 13.55 2.86
CA THR A 233 -21.06 12.89 4.18
C THR A 233 -20.39 11.53 4.11
N ASN A 234 -20.71 10.72 3.10
CA ASN A 234 -20.05 9.44 2.85
C ASN A 234 -19.29 9.56 1.53
N ILE A 235 -18.08 9.05 1.49
CA ILE A 235 -17.23 9.08 0.30
C ILE A 235 -16.57 7.71 0.06
N GLY A 236 -16.30 7.42 -1.20
CA GLY A 236 -15.37 6.38 -1.62
C GLY A 236 -14.02 7.01 -1.99
N VAL A 237 -12.91 6.37 -1.63
CA VAL A 237 -11.55 6.87 -1.86
C VAL A 237 -10.66 5.76 -2.40
N TRP A 238 -9.85 6.07 -3.42
CA TRP A 238 -8.81 5.19 -3.94
C TRP A 238 -7.67 6.00 -4.55
N GLY A 239 -6.48 5.42 -4.58
CA GLY A 239 -5.28 5.95 -5.21
C GLY A 239 -5.13 5.42 -6.63
N THR A 240 -4.53 6.22 -7.51
CA THR A 240 -4.04 5.76 -8.82
C THR A 240 -2.74 6.47 -9.17
N THR A 241 -1.85 5.77 -9.87
CA THR A 241 -0.69 6.36 -10.53
C THR A 241 -0.83 6.21 -12.05
N SER A 242 -0.38 7.23 -12.77
CA SER A 242 -0.25 7.18 -14.23
C SER A 242 1.02 7.87 -14.65
N TYR A 243 1.62 7.44 -15.76
CA TYR A 243 2.88 7.96 -16.25
C TYR A 243 2.76 8.39 -17.71
N TRP A 244 3.55 9.39 -18.07
CA TRP A 244 3.64 9.90 -19.43
C TRP A 244 4.78 9.22 -20.17
N GLU A 245 4.46 8.57 -21.28
CA GLU A 245 5.41 7.93 -22.18
C GLU A 245 4.85 7.90 -23.61
N GLY A 246 5.70 8.14 -24.61
CA GLY A 246 5.31 8.01 -26.01
C GLY A 246 4.19 8.96 -26.46
N GLY A 247 3.98 10.08 -25.75
CA GLY A 247 2.92 11.04 -26.08
C GLY A 247 1.54 10.69 -25.51
N ALA A 248 1.45 9.71 -24.61
CA ALA A 248 0.20 9.30 -23.95
C ALA A 248 0.38 9.10 -22.44
N TRP A 249 -0.73 9.20 -21.70
CA TRP A 249 -0.79 8.79 -20.30
C TRP A 249 -1.16 7.31 -20.22
N HIS A 250 -0.38 6.55 -19.47
CA HIS A 250 -0.60 5.15 -19.17
C HIS A 250 -0.92 4.99 -17.69
N LYS A 251 -1.92 4.19 -17.35
CA LYS A 251 -2.17 3.80 -15.96
C LYS A 251 -1.07 2.84 -15.52
N ALA A 252 -0.54 3.01 -14.32
CA ALA A 252 0.45 2.12 -13.73
C ALA A 252 -0.18 1.26 -12.64
N ASP A 253 -0.80 1.93 -11.66
CA ASP A 253 -1.28 1.25 -10.47
C ASP A 253 -2.57 1.89 -9.92
N GLN A 254 -3.33 1.12 -9.14
CA GLN A 254 -4.56 1.52 -8.47
C GLN A 254 -4.77 0.71 -7.19
N MET A 255 -5.12 1.40 -6.10
CA MET A 255 -5.41 0.75 -4.83
C MET A 255 -6.52 1.48 -4.08
N GLY A 256 -7.52 0.75 -3.61
CA GLY A 256 -8.46 1.19 -2.59
C GLY A 256 -8.02 0.68 -1.23
N ARG A 257 -8.35 -0.58 -0.96
CA ARG A 257 -7.99 -1.32 0.25
C ARG A 257 -6.71 -2.12 -0.03
N PRO A 258 -5.84 -2.29 0.97
CA PRO A 258 -4.64 -3.09 0.79
C PRO A 258 -4.99 -4.53 0.44
N ALA A 259 -4.01 -5.21 -0.17
CA ALA A 259 -4.01 -6.64 -0.46
C ALA A 259 -5.12 -7.19 -1.38
N ILE A 260 -6.09 -6.41 -1.88
CA ILE A 260 -7.15 -6.95 -2.77
C ILE A 260 -6.55 -7.60 -4.03
N ASN A 261 -5.75 -6.85 -4.78
CA ASN A 261 -5.14 -7.37 -6.01
C ASN A 261 -4.06 -8.43 -5.71
N THR A 262 -3.35 -8.28 -4.59
CA THR A 262 -2.32 -9.24 -4.15
C THR A 262 -2.89 -10.60 -3.74
N VAL A 263 -3.94 -10.63 -2.93
CA VAL A 263 -4.54 -11.85 -2.38
C VAL A 263 -5.46 -12.52 -3.37
N PHE A 264 -6.36 -11.77 -4.04
CA PHE A 264 -7.44 -12.40 -4.81
C PHE A 264 -7.06 -12.63 -6.27
N ASN A 265 -6.20 -11.80 -6.87
CA ASN A 265 -5.69 -12.07 -8.23
C ASN A 265 -4.37 -12.81 -8.13
N ASN A 266 -4.44 -14.10 -7.83
CA ASN A 266 -3.30 -14.97 -7.54
C ASN A 266 -3.20 -16.17 -8.52
N LYS A 267 -2.06 -16.87 -8.52
CA LYS A 267 -1.79 -18.01 -9.42
C LYS A 267 -2.69 -19.25 -9.21
N TYR A 268 -3.39 -19.34 -8.09
CA TYR A 268 -4.23 -20.49 -7.73
C TYR A 268 -5.67 -20.36 -8.23
N VAL A 269 -6.14 -19.14 -8.49
CA VAL A 269 -7.52 -18.89 -8.96
C VAL A 269 -7.62 -18.56 -10.45
N GLN A 270 -6.50 -18.21 -11.08
CA GLN A 270 -6.49 -17.95 -12.53
C GLN A 270 -6.50 -19.27 -13.33
N PRO A 271 -7.42 -19.43 -14.31
CA PRO A 271 -7.34 -20.54 -15.23
C PRO A 271 -6.04 -20.42 -16.03
N VAL A 272 -5.15 -21.39 -15.85
CA VAL A 272 -3.99 -21.59 -16.72
C VAL A 272 -4.51 -21.61 -18.16
N PRO A 273 -4.19 -20.59 -19.00
CA PRO A 273 -2.84 -20.04 -19.13
C PRO A 273 -2.71 -18.52 -18.94
N ALA A 274 -3.62 -17.81 -18.26
CA ALA A 274 -3.44 -16.37 -18.05
C ALA A 274 -2.17 -16.10 -17.21
N ASP A 275 -1.25 -15.28 -17.74
CA ASP A 275 -0.10 -14.77 -16.98
C ASP A 275 -0.63 -13.91 -15.82
N LEU A 276 -0.21 -14.22 -14.59
CA LEU A 276 -0.58 -13.50 -13.36
C LEU A 276 -0.38 -11.98 -13.50
N ALA A 277 0.69 -11.57 -14.19
CA ALA A 277 0.94 -10.16 -14.44
C ALA A 277 -0.16 -9.50 -15.28
N THR A 278 -0.74 -10.22 -16.24
CA THR A 278 -1.82 -9.71 -17.09
C THR A 278 -3.07 -9.39 -16.27
N VAL A 279 -3.44 -10.27 -15.33
CA VAL A 279 -4.65 -10.10 -14.51
C VAL A 279 -4.48 -8.99 -13.49
N LYS A 280 -3.32 -8.93 -12.81
CA LYS A 280 -3.00 -7.84 -11.89
C LYS A 280 -2.98 -6.49 -12.61
N ASN A 281 -2.39 -6.41 -13.80
CA ASN A 281 -2.41 -5.20 -14.61
C ASN A 281 -3.82 -4.86 -15.13
N LEU A 282 -4.65 -5.87 -15.43
CA LEU A 282 -6.07 -5.64 -15.75
C LEU A 282 -6.79 -5.00 -14.56
N PHE A 283 -6.55 -5.46 -13.33
CA PHE A 283 -7.11 -4.85 -12.12
C PHE A 283 -6.67 -3.39 -11.97
N ASN A 284 -5.36 -3.12 -12.08
CA ASN A 284 -4.79 -1.77 -11.94
C ASN A 284 -5.30 -0.77 -12.98
N THR A 285 -5.74 -1.27 -14.14
CA THR A 285 -6.24 -0.43 -15.24
C THR A 285 -7.77 -0.34 -15.30
N THR A 286 -8.49 -1.27 -14.65
CA THR A 286 -9.96 -1.28 -14.58
C THR A 286 -10.45 -0.23 -13.60
N ALA A 287 -11.39 0.63 -14.04
CA ALA A 287 -11.98 1.62 -13.14
C ALA A 287 -12.79 0.92 -12.02
N PRO A 288 -12.80 1.44 -10.77
CA PRO A 288 -13.53 0.80 -9.68
C PRO A 288 -14.99 0.48 -10.01
N SER A 289 -15.72 1.42 -10.62
CA SER A 289 -17.09 1.22 -11.12
C SER A 289 -17.30 0.05 -12.10
N GLN A 290 -16.24 -0.54 -12.63
CA GLN A 290 -16.29 -1.68 -13.55
C GLN A 290 -15.75 -2.98 -12.92
N GLN A 291 -15.14 -2.93 -11.74
CA GLN A 291 -14.47 -4.10 -11.14
C GLN A 291 -15.45 -5.22 -10.77
N ASN A 292 -16.68 -4.90 -10.35
CA ASN A 292 -17.75 -5.88 -10.08
C ASN A 292 -18.67 -6.11 -11.30
N SER A 293 -18.20 -5.83 -12.53
CA SER A 293 -18.98 -6.11 -13.74
C SER A 293 -18.92 -7.59 -14.10
N SER A 294 -19.96 -8.11 -14.77
CA SER A 294 -19.98 -9.50 -15.25
C SER A 294 -18.91 -9.82 -16.31
N THR A 295 -18.20 -8.80 -16.79
CA THR A 295 -17.09 -8.92 -17.75
C THR A 295 -15.71 -8.89 -17.09
N SER A 296 -15.63 -8.58 -15.79
CA SER A 296 -14.40 -8.57 -15.02
C SER A 296 -14.23 -9.88 -14.25
N PRO A 297 -13.02 -10.45 -14.15
CA PRO A 297 -12.81 -11.73 -13.48
C PRO A 297 -12.81 -11.60 -11.94
N PHE A 298 -12.56 -10.40 -11.42
CA PHE A 298 -12.18 -10.17 -10.02
C PHE A 298 -13.18 -10.67 -8.98
N HIS A 299 -14.49 -10.51 -9.23
CA HIS A 299 -15.51 -11.03 -8.31
C HIS A 299 -15.42 -12.56 -8.21
N GLY A 300 -15.29 -13.23 -9.36
CA GLY A 300 -15.09 -14.68 -9.41
C GLY A 300 -13.80 -15.11 -8.72
N ASP A 301 -12.71 -14.37 -8.94
CA ASP A 301 -11.41 -14.63 -8.33
C ASP A 301 -11.46 -14.56 -6.79
N ILE A 302 -12.20 -13.58 -6.24
CA ILE A 302 -12.46 -13.50 -4.79
C ILE A 302 -13.26 -14.72 -4.31
N VAL A 303 -14.37 -15.04 -4.98
CA VAL A 303 -15.23 -16.18 -4.60
C VAL A 303 -14.43 -17.48 -4.60
N VAL A 304 -13.68 -17.78 -5.67
CA VAL A 304 -12.86 -18.99 -5.78
C VAL A 304 -11.80 -19.03 -4.68
N THR A 305 -11.16 -17.89 -4.36
CA THR A 305 -10.19 -17.81 -3.26
C THR A 305 -10.83 -18.18 -1.93
N LEU A 306 -12.00 -17.61 -1.61
CA LEU A 306 -12.70 -17.81 -0.34
C LEU A 306 -13.30 -19.22 -0.20
N GLU A 307 -13.69 -19.85 -1.30
CA GLU A 307 -14.17 -21.24 -1.36
C GLU A 307 -13.04 -22.28 -1.33
N ASN A 308 -11.77 -21.86 -1.44
CA ASN A 308 -10.61 -22.77 -1.48
C ASN A 308 -9.46 -22.30 -0.57
N ILE A 309 -9.75 -21.51 0.46
CA ILE A 309 -8.70 -20.89 1.29
C ILE A 309 -7.82 -21.95 1.97
N ASN A 310 -8.41 -23.06 2.42
CA ASN A 310 -7.64 -24.13 3.06
C ASN A 310 -6.66 -24.79 2.08
N HIS A 311 -7.02 -24.87 0.80
CA HIS A 311 -6.11 -25.35 -0.24
C HIS A 311 -5.00 -24.33 -0.54
N ILE A 312 -5.35 -23.03 -0.61
CA ILE A 312 -4.43 -21.94 -0.94
C ILE A 312 -3.39 -21.71 0.17
N LEU A 313 -3.78 -21.78 1.45
CA LEU A 313 -2.86 -21.62 2.58
C LEU A 313 -1.86 -22.78 2.75
N GLY A 314 -2.04 -23.88 2.01
CA GLY A 314 -1.14 -25.02 2.03
C GLY A 314 -1.17 -25.83 3.33
N THR A 315 -0.47 -26.97 3.32
CA THR A 315 -0.44 -27.96 4.42
C THR A 315 0.65 -27.70 5.47
N PHE A 316 1.49 -26.66 5.33
CA PHE A 316 2.63 -26.44 6.23
C PHE A 316 2.25 -25.89 7.61
N ALA A 317 1.06 -25.30 7.73
CA ALA A 317 0.38 -25.12 9.00
C ALA A 317 -1.02 -25.70 8.81
N ALA A 318 -1.34 -26.76 9.55
CA ALA A 318 -2.71 -27.23 9.64
C ALA A 318 -3.54 -26.20 10.43
N PHE A 319 -3.77 -25.02 9.85
CA PHE A 319 -4.74 -24.08 10.38
C PHE A 319 -6.13 -24.73 10.36
N GLY A 320 -6.38 -25.65 9.42
CA GLY A 320 -7.65 -26.37 9.32
C GLY A 320 -8.82 -25.44 9.05
N CYS A 321 -8.55 -24.33 8.36
CA CYS A 321 -9.54 -23.29 8.10
C CYS A 321 -10.69 -23.87 7.30
N GLN A 322 -11.91 -23.46 7.65
CA GLN A 322 -13.10 -23.84 6.91
C GLN A 322 -13.26 -22.87 5.75
N ASP A 323 -13.40 -23.40 4.54
CA ASP A 323 -13.77 -22.61 3.37
C ASP A 323 -15.14 -21.96 3.58
N TYR A 324 -15.37 -20.84 2.90
CA TYR A 324 -16.69 -20.21 2.91
C TYR A 324 -17.69 -21.01 2.08
N ASP A 325 -18.95 -20.98 2.48
CA ASP A 325 -20.03 -21.36 1.57
C ASP A 325 -20.18 -20.31 0.46
N ALA A 326 -20.72 -20.73 -0.69
CA ALA A 326 -20.86 -19.86 -1.85
C ALA A 326 -21.68 -18.59 -1.57
N THR A 327 -22.72 -18.65 -0.73
CA THR A 327 -23.56 -17.47 -0.45
C THR A 327 -22.75 -16.42 0.30
N THR A 328 -22.00 -16.86 1.31
CA THR A 328 -21.13 -15.97 2.11
C THR A 328 -19.95 -15.45 1.29
N ALA A 329 -19.32 -16.29 0.46
CA ALA A 329 -18.22 -15.88 -0.41
C ALA A 329 -18.65 -14.79 -1.42
N ASN A 330 -19.83 -14.95 -2.05
CA ASN A 330 -20.40 -13.94 -2.95
C ASN A 330 -20.68 -12.63 -2.20
N ALA A 331 -21.28 -12.69 -1.00
CA ALA A 331 -21.56 -11.50 -0.21
C ALA A 331 -20.29 -10.74 0.21
N ILE A 332 -19.19 -11.46 0.51
CA ILE A 332 -17.89 -10.84 0.77
C ILE A 332 -17.32 -10.21 -0.50
N ALA A 333 -17.37 -10.89 -1.64
CA ALA A 333 -16.91 -10.35 -2.91
C ALA A 333 -17.65 -9.06 -3.31
N ASP A 334 -18.98 -9.02 -3.14
CA ASP A 334 -19.81 -7.83 -3.33
C ASP A 334 -19.50 -6.69 -2.36
N TYR A 335 -18.93 -6.99 -1.19
CA TYR A 335 -18.50 -5.97 -0.22
C TYR A 335 -17.08 -5.46 -0.51
N LEU A 336 -16.20 -6.33 -1.00
CA LEU A 336 -14.81 -6.02 -1.33
C LEU A 336 -14.70 -5.25 -2.65
N LEU A 337 -15.61 -5.48 -3.60
CA LEU A 337 -15.67 -4.75 -4.86
C LEU A 337 -16.85 -3.76 -4.91
N PRO A 338 -16.66 -2.55 -5.45
CA PRO A 338 -15.43 -2.02 -6.01
C PRO A 338 -14.35 -1.77 -4.94
N ASP A 339 -13.08 -1.86 -5.34
CA ASP A 339 -11.95 -1.65 -4.45
C ASP A 339 -11.81 -0.15 -4.12
N VAL A 340 -12.54 0.27 -3.09
CA VAL A 340 -12.57 1.63 -2.57
C VAL A 340 -12.61 1.62 -1.04
N ILE A 341 -11.93 2.59 -0.42
CA ILE A 341 -12.06 2.86 1.00
C ILE A 341 -13.34 3.69 1.21
N THR A 342 -14.32 3.11 1.89
CA THR A 342 -15.52 3.84 2.32
C THR A 342 -15.22 4.62 3.58
N TYR A 343 -15.57 5.91 3.61
CA TYR A 343 -15.36 6.76 4.78
C TYR A 343 -16.51 7.73 5.00
N ARG A 344 -16.97 7.82 6.25
CA ARG A 344 -17.89 8.86 6.70
C ARG A 344 -17.10 10.08 7.17
N VAL A 345 -17.20 11.19 6.44
CA VAL A 345 -16.51 12.45 6.75
C VAL A 345 -16.83 12.92 8.17
N GLY A 346 -15.78 13.25 8.93
CA GLY A 346 -15.87 13.67 10.33
C GLY A 346 -16.08 12.54 11.35
N SER A 347 -16.11 11.27 10.93
CA SER A 347 -16.13 10.11 11.83
C SER A 347 -14.71 9.66 12.20
N THR A 348 -14.59 8.80 13.21
CA THR A 348 -13.29 8.17 13.54
C THR A 348 -13.00 7.05 12.55
N ALA A 349 -11.87 7.11 11.85
CA ALA A 349 -11.43 5.99 11.02
C ALA A 349 -11.04 4.78 11.88
N ASN A 350 -11.50 3.58 11.53
CA ASN A 350 -11.15 2.32 12.20
C ASN A 350 -10.16 1.48 11.37
N GLY A 351 -10.37 1.35 10.06
CA GLY A 351 -9.58 0.55 9.11
C GLY A 351 -9.58 -0.97 9.34
N ALA A 352 -9.71 -1.43 10.59
CA ALA A 352 -9.39 -2.79 11.01
C ALA A 352 -10.56 -3.59 11.60
N VAL A 353 -11.75 -2.99 11.73
CA VAL A 353 -12.91 -3.65 12.36
C VAL A 353 -14.15 -3.44 11.51
N PHE A 354 -14.83 -4.53 11.17
CA PHE A 354 -16.05 -4.49 10.38
C PHE A 354 -17.21 -3.81 11.17
N PRO A 355 -18.02 -2.93 10.54
CA PRO A 355 -17.87 -2.44 9.18
C PRO A 355 -16.68 -1.46 9.04
N PHE A 356 -15.90 -1.62 7.98
CA PHE A 356 -14.74 -0.77 7.72
C PHE A 356 -15.16 0.67 7.45
N ASN A 357 -14.46 1.61 8.08
CA ASN A 357 -14.70 3.03 7.90
C ASN A 357 -13.38 3.78 7.93
N GLY A 358 -13.00 4.33 6.77
CA GLY A 358 -11.72 4.97 6.55
C GLY A 358 -10.55 4.04 6.83
N ARG A 359 -9.35 4.62 6.79
CA ARG A 359 -8.09 3.93 7.02
C ARG A 359 -7.10 4.89 7.64
N LYS A 360 -6.87 4.73 8.94
CA LYS A 360 -5.82 5.45 9.68
C LYS A 360 -4.48 4.73 9.49
N LEU A 361 -3.38 5.46 9.66
CA LEU A 361 -2.03 4.91 9.51
C LEU A 361 -1.72 3.72 10.44
N SER A 362 -2.30 3.71 11.64
CA SER A 362 -2.11 2.64 12.65
C SER A 362 -3.25 1.63 12.69
N ALA A 363 -3.99 1.46 11.60
CA ALA A 363 -5.02 0.43 11.51
C ALA A 363 -4.37 -0.90 11.15
N ASP A 364 -4.66 -1.93 11.96
CA ASP A 364 -4.23 -3.30 11.69
C ASP A 364 -5.13 -3.95 10.65
N VAL A 365 -4.89 -3.57 9.39
CA VAL A 365 -5.71 -4.03 8.27
C VAL A 365 -5.41 -5.48 7.90
N ILE A 366 -4.20 -5.96 8.16
CA ILE A 366 -3.81 -7.34 7.90
C ILE A 366 -4.59 -8.29 8.80
N ASP A 367 -4.72 -8.02 10.09
CA ASP A 367 -5.53 -8.86 10.98
C ASP A 367 -6.99 -8.95 10.49
N ALA A 368 -7.53 -7.83 10.02
CA ALA A 368 -8.89 -7.79 9.46
C ALA A 368 -8.99 -8.60 8.16
N GLU A 369 -7.99 -8.49 7.28
CA GLU A 369 -7.94 -9.20 6.01
C GLU A 369 -7.72 -10.70 6.20
N LEU A 370 -6.87 -11.11 7.13
CA LEU A 370 -6.68 -12.50 7.52
C LEU A 370 -7.98 -13.07 8.08
N ALA A 371 -8.66 -12.34 8.97
CA ALA A 371 -9.93 -12.78 9.52
C ALA A 371 -11.00 -12.94 8.43
N VAL A 372 -11.11 -11.99 7.49
CA VAL A 372 -12.06 -12.07 6.37
C VAL A 372 -11.68 -13.20 5.41
N THR A 373 -10.41 -13.31 5.02
CA THR A 373 -9.99 -14.27 3.97
C THR A 373 -10.03 -15.71 4.48
N THR A 374 -9.77 -15.93 5.77
CA THR A 374 -9.65 -17.26 6.38
C THR A 374 -10.87 -17.72 7.17
N ASN A 375 -12.02 -17.04 7.02
CA ASN A 375 -13.24 -17.37 7.76
C ASN A 375 -13.02 -17.37 9.29
N GLY A 376 -12.27 -16.35 9.76
CA GLY A 376 -11.93 -16.14 11.17
C GLY A 376 -10.92 -17.13 11.76
N CYS A 377 -10.34 -18.00 10.94
CA CYS A 377 -9.38 -19.02 11.36
C CYS A 377 -8.03 -18.44 11.79
N VAL A 378 -7.52 -17.47 11.02
CA VAL A 378 -6.32 -16.70 11.32
C VAL A 378 -6.76 -15.28 11.65
N THR A 379 -6.47 -14.83 12.88
CA THR A 379 -6.92 -13.52 13.38
C THR A 379 -5.78 -12.57 13.68
N SER A 380 -4.53 -12.99 13.50
CA SER A 380 -3.33 -12.21 13.81
C SER A 380 -2.17 -12.65 12.93
N ASP A 381 -1.41 -11.70 12.39
CA ASP A 381 -0.07 -11.92 11.86
C ASP A 381 1.04 -11.67 12.91
N ASN A 382 0.66 -11.32 14.14
CA ASN A 382 1.53 -10.89 15.24
C ASN A 382 2.43 -9.69 14.91
N SER A 383 2.04 -8.90 13.90
CA SER A 383 2.55 -7.57 13.66
C SER A 383 1.68 -6.53 14.35
N ASN A 384 2.20 -5.32 14.54
CA ASN A 384 1.39 -4.17 14.96
C ASN A 384 2.17 -2.86 14.80
N ALA A 385 1.46 -1.76 15.04
CA ALA A 385 1.96 -0.40 14.98
C ALA A 385 3.13 -0.05 15.95
N SER A 386 3.56 -0.93 16.86
CA SER A 386 4.57 -0.60 17.89
C SER A 386 5.97 -0.28 17.34
N GLY A 387 6.30 -0.77 16.14
CA GLY A 387 7.56 -0.46 15.44
C GLY A 387 7.57 0.91 14.77
N HIS A 388 6.42 1.60 14.71
CA HIS A 388 6.25 2.83 13.94
C HIS A 388 6.08 4.04 14.84
N THR A 389 6.61 5.17 14.37
CA THR A 389 6.37 6.47 14.99
C THR A 389 5.35 7.24 14.16
N TYR A 390 4.21 7.60 14.74
CA TYR A 390 3.24 8.49 14.08
C TYR A 390 3.27 9.87 14.72
N LEU A 391 3.15 10.91 13.90
CA LEU A 391 3.07 12.29 14.38
C LEU A 391 1.63 12.61 14.79
N PRO A 392 1.41 13.30 15.94
CA PRO A 392 0.06 13.66 16.40
C PRO A 392 -0.59 14.77 15.54
N SER A 393 0.20 15.39 14.67
CA SER A 393 -0.22 16.48 13.80
C SER A 393 0.32 16.27 12.38
N PHE A 394 -0.26 17.01 11.43
CA PHE A 394 0.18 17.05 10.04
C PHE A 394 1.72 17.08 9.91
N PRO A 395 2.34 16.20 9.08
CA PRO A 395 1.72 15.31 8.09
C PRO A 395 1.36 13.90 8.61
N TYR A 396 1.32 13.67 9.93
CA TYR A 396 0.90 12.42 10.59
C TYR A 396 1.82 11.20 10.44
N LEU A 397 2.54 11.04 9.33
CA LEU A 397 3.54 9.99 9.16
C LEU A 397 4.83 10.28 9.92
N GLY A 398 5.51 9.23 10.38
CA GLY A 398 6.80 9.31 11.08
C GLY A 398 7.92 9.92 10.26
N VAL A 399 8.87 10.56 10.94
CA VAL A 399 10.11 11.02 10.29
C VAL A 399 10.87 9.85 9.68
N PRO A 400 11.61 10.04 8.57
CA PRO A 400 12.43 8.97 7.99
C PRO A 400 13.39 8.36 9.01
N ASN A 401 13.58 7.04 8.91
CA ASN A 401 14.55 6.25 9.68
C ASN A 401 16.00 6.51 9.25
#